data_AF-A0A161SMY3-F1
#
_entry.id   AF-A0A161SMY3-F1
#
_cell.length_a   1.000
_cell.length_b   1.000
_cell.length_c   1.000
_cell.angle_alpha   90.00
_cell.angle_beta   90.00
_cell.angle_gamma   90.00
#
_symmetry.space_group_name_H-M   'P 1'
#
loop_
_entity.id
_entity.type
_entity.pdbx_description
1 polymer ?
#
loop_
_entity_poly.entity_id
_entity_poly.type
_entity_poly.pdbx_seq_one_letter_code
_entity_poly.pdbx_strand_id
1 'polypeptide(L)'
;MWKNNPFLQHNLYYNRLFNYIICPIKEKLKFIGTTIKESVTGFKSTIHLYQATKCLECPLKQECHKAKENRTVSLNLRLNNIKDHIRKLLTSKKGLEHRSKRPIEVEAVFGQLKANNKFNRFTVRSLPKVNIEFGLMAIAHNLRKIVTNRTKLAL
;
A
#
# COMPACT_ATOMS: atom_id res chain seq x y z
N MET A 1 11.99 3.04 10.60
CA MET A 1 12.95 1.92 10.79
C MET A 1 12.91 0.84 9.70
N TRP A 2 11.78 0.54 9.02
CA TRP A 2 11.73 -0.52 7.98
C TRP A 2 12.42 -0.20 6.63
N LYS A 3 12.53 1.09 6.26
CA LYS A 3 13.16 1.50 4.98
C LYS A 3 14.66 1.20 4.92
N ASN A 4 15.35 1.20 6.05
CA ASN A 4 16.81 1.08 6.10
C ASN A 4 17.28 -0.33 6.42
N ASN A 5 16.38 -1.30 6.63
CA ASN A 5 16.78 -2.67 6.92
C ASN A 5 17.15 -3.39 5.60
N PRO A 6 18.43 -3.69 5.36
CA PRO A 6 18.89 -4.26 4.09
C PRO A 6 18.44 -5.72 3.92
N PHE A 7 18.06 -6.40 4.99
CA PHE A 7 17.64 -7.80 4.96
C PHE A 7 16.20 -7.98 4.52
N LEU A 8 15.39 -6.92 4.44
CA LEU A 8 14.00 -7.04 3.99
C LEU A 8 13.94 -7.19 2.47
N GLN A 9 13.11 -8.14 2.02
CA GLN A 9 12.95 -8.46 0.59
C GLN A 9 12.68 -7.24 -0.28
N HIS A 10 11.82 -6.32 0.17
CA HIS A 10 11.43 -5.15 -0.62
C HIS A 10 12.55 -4.12 -0.80
N ASN A 11 13.62 -4.24 -0.01
CA ASN A 11 14.82 -3.39 -0.11
C ASN A 11 15.93 -4.05 -0.96
N LEU A 12 15.76 -5.29 -1.39
CA LEU A 12 16.75 -5.97 -2.23
C LEU A 12 16.65 -5.49 -3.68
N TYR A 13 17.81 -5.35 -4.33
CA TYR A 13 17.87 -4.97 -5.73
C TYR A 13 17.59 -6.19 -6.63
N TYR A 14 16.63 -6.05 -7.53
CA TYR A 14 16.30 -7.04 -8.55
C TYR A 14 16.76 -6.55 -9.93
N ASN A 15 17.65 -7.31 -10.57
CA ASN A 15 18.07 -7.06 -11.94
C ASN A 15 17.14 -7.79 -12.91
N ARG A 16 16.37 -7.01 -13.69
CA ARG A 16 15.41 -7.54 -14.67
C ARG A 16 16.07 -8.18 -15.89
N LEU A 17 17.22 -7.65 -16.34
CA LEU A 17 17.90 -8.10 -17.56
C LEU A 17 18.51 -9.48 -17.39
N PHE A 18 19.17 -9.71 -16.26
CA PHE A 18 19.92 -10.94 -15.98
C PHE A 18 19.20 -11.86 -14.98
N ASN A 19 17.97 -11.51 -14.58
CA ASN A 19 17.09 -12.28 -13.71
C ASN A 19 17.77 -12.79 -12.42
N TYR A 20 18.37 -11.88 -11.65
CA TYR A 20 18.94 -12.19 -10.33
C TYR A 20 18.58 -11.12 -9.30
N ILE A 21 18.62 -11.50 -8.03
CA ILE A 21 18.47 -10.58 -6.89
C ILE A 21 19.83 -10.42 -6.21
N ILE A 22 20.16 -9.23 -5.73
CA ILE A 22 21.40 -8.98 -4.99
C ILE A 22 21.09 -8.97 -3.48
N CYS A 23 21.83 -9.80 -2.74
CA CYS A 23 21.82 -9.87 -1.27
C CYS A 23 22.58 -8.66 -0.65
N PRO A 24 22.40 -8.31 0.64
CA PRO A 24 23.20 -7.27 1.29
C PRO A 24 24.72 -7.51 1.21
N ILE A 25 25.15 -8.77 1.18
CA ILE A 25 26.57 -9.16 1.00
C ILE A 25 27.03 -9.13 -0.47
N LYS A 26 26.22 -8.56 -1.38
CA LYS A 26 26.44 -8.48 -2.83
C LYS A 26 26.49 -9.81 -3.59
N GLU A 27 26.12 -10.92 -2.96
CA GLU A 27 25.93 -12.20 -3.64
C GLU A 27 24.68 -12.16 -4.54
N LYS A 28 24.76 -12.80 -5.71
CA LYS A 28 23.64 -12.95 -6.65
C LYS A 28 22.81 -14.18 -6.28
N LEU A 29 21.55 -13.97 -5.92
CA LEU A 29 20.57 -15.03 -5.77
C LEU A 29 20.07 -15.46 -7.16
N LYS A 30 20.21 -16.75 -7.45
CA LYS A 30 19.82 -17.34 -8.73
C LYS A 30 18.35 -17.71 -8.72
N PHE A 31 17.71 -17.59 -9.88
CA PHE A 31 16.34 -18.05 -10.08
C PHE A 31 16.29 -19.58 -10.00
N ILE A 32 15.36 -20.12 -9.21
CA ILE A 32 15.18 -21.57 -9.02
C ILE A 32 13.88 -22.07 -9.63
N GLY A 33 12.85 -21.23 -9.66
CA GLY A 33 11.57 -21.63 -10.24
C GLY A 33 10.44 -20.69 -9.89
N THR A 34 9.24 -21.06 -10.32
CA THR A 34 8.01 -20.34 -10.02
C THR A 34 7.06 -21.19 -9.20
N THR A 35 6.36 -20.55 -8.28
CA THR A 35 5.26 -21.14 -7.52
C THR A 35 4.00 -20.32 -7.73
N ILE A 36 2.85 -20.99 -7.67
CA ILE A 36 1.55 -20.31 -7.72
C ILE A 36 1.06 -20.18 -6.29
N LYS A 37 0.69 -18.96 -5.88
CA LYS A 37 -0.04 -18.72 -4.62
C LYS A 37 -1.45 -18.30 -4.93
N GLU A 38 -2.39 -18.91 -4.22
CA GLU A 38 -3.79 -18.56 -4.26
C GLU A 38 -4.14 -17.71 -3.03
N SER A 39 -4.83 -16.61 -3.26
CA SER A 39 -5.37 -15.76 -2.20
C SER A 39 -6.65 -16.36 -1.61
N VAL A 40 -7.09 -15.86 -0.45
CA VAL A 40 -8.37 -16.22 0.16
C VAL A 40 -9.56 -15.99 -0.79
N THR A 41 -9.45 -15.03 -1.70
CA THR A 41 -10.45 -14.70 -2.72
C THR A 41 -10.35 -15.56 -4.00
N GLY A 42 -9.50 -16.59 -4.04
CA GLY A 42 -9.29 -17.46 -5.21
C GLY A 42 -8.39 -16.86 -6.30
N PHE A 43 -7.88 -15.64 -6.12
CA PHE A 43 -6.96 -15.03 -7.09
C PHE A 43 -5.60 -15.74 -7.06
N LYS A 44 -5.16 -16.25 -8.22
CA LYS A 44 -3.89 -16.94 -8.41
C LYS A 44 -2.79 -15.98 -8.85
N SER A 45 -1.65 -16.04 -8.16
CA SER A 45 -0.48 -15.20 -8.42
C SER A 45 0.77 -16.04 -8.64
N THR A 46 1.49 -15.78 -9.74
CA THR A 46 2.80 -16.38 -10.01
C THR A 46 3.87 -15.66 -9.20
N ILE A 47 4.67 -16.45 -8.47
CA ILE A 47 5.76 -15.98 -7.62
C ILE A 47 7.06 -16.63 -8.07
N HIS A 48 8.07 -15.82 -8.34
CA HIS A 48 9.40 -16.25 -8.71
C HIS A 48 10.24 -16.48 -7.46
N LEU A 49 10.95 -17.60 -7.39
CA LEU A 49 11.81 -17.95 -6.27
C LEU A 49 13.27 -17.80 -6.66
N TYR A 50 14.03 -17.12 -5.79
CA TYR A 50 15.45 -16.92 -5.94
C TYR A 50 16.17 -17.40 -4.68
N GLN A 51 17.26 -18.15 -4.82
CA GLN A 51 18.00 -18.66 -3.67
C GLN A 51 19.47 -18.26 -3.75
N ALA A 52 20.04 -17.98 -2.58
CA ALA A 52 21.48 -17.80 -2.41
C ALA A 52 22.21 -19.15 -2.45
N THR A 53 23.51 -19.13 -2.70
CA THR A 53 24.31 -20.37 -2.79
C THR A 53 25.08 -20.68 -1.52
N LYS A 54 25.60 -19.66 -0.81
CA LYS A 54 26.49 -19.85 0.34
C LYS A 54 26.04 -19.05 1.58
N CYS A 55 24.83 -19.29 2.08
CA CYS A 55 24.37 -18.61 3.31
C CYS A 55 24.89 -19.23 4.61
N LEU A 56 25.33 -20.49 4.59
CA LEU A 56 25.80 -21.18 5.80
C LEU A 56 27.04 -20.54 6.42
N GLU A 57 27.97 -20.07 5.58
CA GLU A 57 29.23 -19.43 5.97
C GLU A 57 29.13 -17.89 6.01
N CYS A 58 27.93 -17.33 5.86
CA CYS A 58 27.74 -15.89 5.79
C CYS A 58 27.77 -15.26 7.20
N PRO A 59 28.63 -14.23 7.45
CA PRO A 59 28.71 -13.59 8.76
C PRO A 59 27.39 -12.90 9.16
N LEU A 60 26.59 -12.49 8.17
CA LEU A 60 25.32 -11.79 8.39
C LEU A 60 24.13 -12.77 8.52
N LYS A 61 24.35 -14.09 8.58
CA LYS A 61 23.27 -15.09 8.60
C LYS A 61 22.27 -14.84 9.73
N GLN A 62 22.76 -14.59 10.95
CA GLN A 62 21.93 -14.41 12.15
C GLN A 62 20.92 -13.26 12.01
N GLU A 63 21.32 -12.15 11.38
CA GLU A 63 20.46 -10.99 11.14
C GLU A 63 19.61 -11.12 9.87
N CYS A 64 20.07 -11.92 8.91
CA CYS A 64 19.49 -12.03 7.57
C CYS A 64 18.27 -12.96 7.51
N HIS A 65 18.37 -14.18 8.05
CA HIS A 65 17.25 -15.13 8.12
C HIS A 65 17.49 -16.23 9.17
N LYS A 66 16.40 -16.82 9.66
CA LYS A 66 16.45 -17.91 10.67
C LYS A 66 16.40 -19.33 10.07
N ALA A 67 16.26 -19.46 8.76
CA ALA A 67 16.18 -20.76 8.10
C ALA A 67 17.50 -21.56 8.21
N LYS A 68 17.39 -22.89 8.29
CA LYS A 68 18.54 -23.81 8.32
C LYS A 68 19.29 -23.84 6.99
N GLU A 69 18.53 -23.84 5.89
CA GLU A 69 19.03 -23.84 4.51
C GLU A 69 19.38 -22.44 3.98
N ASN A 70 19.82 -22.37 2.72
CA ASN A 70 20.08 -21.12 2.04
C ASN A 70 18.84 -20.24 1.93
N ARG A 71 19.04 -18.93 2.05
CA ARG A 71 17.98 -17.93 1.94
C ARG A 71 17.27 -18.02 0.58
N THR A 72 15.97 -18.27 0.62
CA THR A 72 15.08 -18.14 -0.54
C THR A 72 14.26 -16.86 -0.44
N VAL A 73 14.24 -16.09 -1.52
CA VAL A 73 13.48 -14.85 -1.66
C VAL A 73 12.42 -15.04 -2.73
N SER A 74 11.17 -14.80 -2.36
CA SER A 74 10.01 -14.88 -3.25
C SER A 74 9.68 -13.53 -3.87
N LEU A 75 9.55 -13.39 -5.18
CA LEU A 75 9.29 -12.11 -5.84
C LEU A 75 8.06 -12.21 -6.74
N ASN A 76 7.09 -11.30 -6.57
CA ASN A 76 5.96 -11.17 -7.48
C ASN A 76 6.21 -10.00 -8.45
N LEU A 77 6.66 -10.33 -9.66
CA LEU A 77 7.05 -9.35 -10.68
C LEU A 77 5.86 -8.48 -11.12
N ARG A 78 4.69 -9.09 -11.34
CA ARG A 78 3.48 -8.38 -11.76
C ARG A 78 3.06 -7.36 -10.69
N LEU A 79 3.00 -7.77 -9.43
CA LEU A 79 2.63 -6.89 -8.33
C LEU A 79 3.62 -5.73 -8.18
N ASN A 80 4.92 -6.00 -8.31
CA ASN A 80 5.94 -4.94 -8.23
C ASN A 80 5.79 -3.93 -9.37
N ASN A 81 5.55 -4.39 -10.60
CA ASN A 81 5.30 -3.50 -11.74
C ASN A 81 4.08 -2.59 -11.50
N ILE A 82 2.99 -3.14 -10.99
CA ILE A 82 1.78 -2.37 -10.65
C ILE A 82 2.09 -1.34 -9.56
N LYS A 83 2.78 -1.74 -8.49
CA LYS A 83 3.18 -0.83 -7.40
C LYS A 83 4.07 0.30 -7.90
N ASP A 84 5.02 0.01 -8.79
CA ASP A 84 5.91 1.01 -9.37
C ASP A 84 5.15 1.99 -10.27
N HIS A 85 4.23 1.49 -11.08
CA HIS A 85 3.36 2.33 -11.90
C HIS A 85 2.49 3.26 -11.04
N ILE A 86 1.81 2.71 -10.02
CA ILE A 86 1.01 3.50 -9.09
C ILE A 86 1.87 4.52 -8.35
N ARG A 87 3.07 4.15 -7.90
CA ARG A 87 3.98 5.09 -7.24
C ARG A 87 4.32 6.26 -8.15
N LYS A 88 4.65 6.01 -9.43
CA LYS A 88 4.92 7.07 -10.43
C LYS A 88 3.72 8.00 -10.60
N LEU A 89 2.50 7.46 -10.67
CA LEU A 89 1.28 8.26 -10.74
C LEU A 89 1.10 9.13 -9.49
N LEU A 90 1.27 8.56 -8.29
CA LEU A 90 1.12 9.27 -7.02
C LEU A 90 2.18 10.35 -6.80
N THR A 91 3.39 10.15 -7.32
CA THR A 91 4.50 11.11 -7.22
C THR A 91 4.58 12.06 -8.41
N SER A 92 3.73 11.92 -9.41
CA SER A 92 3.64 12.86 -10.53
C SER A 92 3.15 14.24 -10.04
N LYS A 93 3.39 15.30 -10.82
CA LYS A 93 2.90 16.66 -10.49
C LYS A 93 1.39 16.66 -10.19
N LYS A 94 0.61 16.02 -11.05
CA LYS A 94 -0.85 15.86 -10.89
C LYS A 94 -1.20 15.04 -9.63
N GLY A 95 -0.47 13.95 -9.37
CA GLY A 95 -0.66 13.14 -8.16
C GLY A 95 -0.39 13.92 -6.87
N LEU A 96 0.67 14.71 -6.85
CA LEU A 96 1.01 15.60 -5.73
C LEU A 96 -0.03 16.70 -5.55
N GLU A 97 -0.52 17.31 -6.65
CA GLU A 97 -1.60 18.30 -6.60
C GLU A 97 -2.86 17.70 -5.98
N HIS A 98 -3.34 16.55 -6.47
CA HIS A 98 -4.49 15.86 -5.87
C HIS A 98 -4.26 15.51 -4.40
N ARG A 99 -3.03 15.10 -4.03
CA ARG A 99 -2.67 14.81 -2.64
C ARG A 99 -2.74 16.06 -1.75
N SER A 100 -2.31 17.20 -2.26
CA SER A 100 -2.34 18.48 -1.53
C SER A 100 -3.77 19.00 -1.28
N LYS A 101 -4.74 18.60 -2.09
CA LYS A 101 -6.17 18.95 -1.91
C LYS A 101 -6.88 18.09 -0.85
N ARG A 102 -6.34 16.91 -0.50
CA ARG A 102 -6.93 15.97 0.46
C ARG A 102 -7.25 16.56 1.85
N PRO A 103 -6.36 17.37 2.46
CA PRO A 103 -6.64 17.98 3.75
C PRO A 103 -7.85 18.93 3.71
N ILE A 104 -7.99 19.66 2.60
CA ILE A 104 -9.06 20.67 2.41
C ILE A 104 -10.38 20.00 2.08
N GLU A 105 -10.37 19.01 1.19
CA GLU A 105 -11.59 18.39 0.68
C GLU A 105 -12.08 17.28 1.61
N VAL A 106 -11.23 16.31 1.92
CA VAL A 106 -11.64 15.08 2.57
C VAL A 106 -11.51 15.20 4.09
N GLU A 107 -10.35 15.64 4.57
CA GLU A 107 -10.07 15.66 6.02
C GLU A 107 -10.91 16.73 6.73
N ALA A 108 -11.07 17.92 6.14
CA ALA A 108 -11.94 18.96 6.70
C ALA A 108 -13.42 18.50 6.79
N VAL A 109 -13.93 17.79 5.77
CA VAL A 109 -15.30 17.28 5.79
C VAL A 109 -15.48 16.24 6.91
N PHE A 110 -14.56 15.27 7.02
CA PHE A 110 -14.62 14.30 8.12
C PHE A 110 -14.41 14.93 9.49
N GLY A 111 -13.56 15.96 9.60
CA GLY A 111 -13.40 16.76 10.81
C GLY A 111 -14.73 17.42 11.22
N GLN A 112 -15.43 18.05 10.28
CA GLN A 112 -16.73 18.66 10.54
C GLN A 112 -17.80 17.62 10.92
N LEU A 113 -17.83 16.47 10.25
CA LEU A 113 -18.77 15.40 10.59
C LEU A 113 -18.54 14.88 12.02
N LYS A 114 -17.29 14.65 12.40
CA LYS A 114 -16.95 14.07 13.71
C LYS A 114 -17.01 15.08 14.84
N ALA A 115 -16.36 16.23 14.69
CA ALA A 115 -16.26 17.24 15.74
C ALA A 115 -17.52 18.10 15.85
N ASN A 116 -18.00 18.65 14.73
CA ASN A 116 -19.11 19.60 14.74
C ASN A 116 -20.46 18.89 14.78
N ASN A 117 -20.64 17.84 13.95
CA ASN A 117 -21.89 17.09 13.91
C ASN A 117 -21.92 15.93 14.93
N LYS A 118 -20.87 15.72 15.73
CA LYS A 118 -20.73 14.65 16.72
C LYS A 118 -20.98 13.24 16.16
N PHE A 119 -20.78 13.05 14.86
CA PHE A 119 -21.02 11.79 14.16
C PHE A 119 -19.81 10.85 14.30
N ASN A 120 -19.64 10.31 15.51
CA ASN A 120 -18.51 9.45 15.87
C ASN A 120 -18.87 7.95 15.88
N ARG A 121 -20.17 7.63 15.83
CA ARG A 121 -20.70 6.26 15.80
C ARG A 121 -21.98 6.22 14.99
N PHE A 122 -22.22 5.09 14.32
CA PHE A 122 -23.50 4.79 13.70
C PHE A 122 -24.51 4.42 14.79
N THR A 123 -25.74 4.89 14.63
CA THR A 123 -26.86 4.59 15.54
C THR A 123 -27.58 3.31 15.15
N VAL A 124 -27.50 2.91 13.88
CA VAL A 124 -28.13 1.71 13.35
C VAL A 124 -27.13 0.57 13.14
N ARG A 125 -27.66 -0.66 13.07
CA ARG A 125 -26.92 -1.89 12.77
C ARG A 125 -27.35 -2.41 11.39
N SER A 126 -26.50 -3.24 10.76
CA SER A 126 -26.57 -3.73 9.36
C SER A 126 -26.08 -2.75 8.28
N LEU A 127 -25.39 -3.30 7.27
CA LEU A 127 -24.83 -2.52 6.15
C LEU A 127 -25.88 -1.68 5.40
N PRO A 128 -27.09 -2.19 5.07
CA PRO A 128 -28.09 -1.37 4.37
C PRO A 128 -28.51 -0.14 5.17
N LYS A 129 -28.77 -0.29 6.46
CA LYS A 129 -29.19 0.82 7.33
C LYS A 129 -28.04 1.81 7.56
N VAL A 130 -26.82 1.32 7.79
CA VAL A 130 -25.62 2.16 7.95
C VAL A 130 -25.38 3.02 6.71
N ASN A 131 -25.58 2.46 5.52
CA ASN A 131 -25.46 3.20 4.26
C ASN A 131 -26.49 4.34 4.17
N ILE A 132 -27.74 4.10 4.59
CA ILE A 132 -28.78 5.13 4.62
C ILE A 132 -28.42 6.23 5.62
N GLU A 133 -28.02 5.87 6.85
CA GLU A 133 -27.62 6.83 7.89
C GLU A 133 -26.47 7.73 7.41
N PHE A 134 -25.43 7.12 6.83
CA PHE A 134 -24.31 7.88 6.26
C PHE A 134 -24.74 8.75 5.07
N GLY A 135 -25.59 8.22 4.19
CA GLY A 135 -26.11 8.93 3.03
C GLY A 135 -26.87 10.20 3.43
N LEU A 136 -27.77 10.10 4.41
CA LEU A 136 -28.50 11.26 4.95
C LEU A 136 -27.55 12.30 5.54
N MET A 137 -26.55 11.87 6.30
CA MET A 137 -25.52 12.76 6.86
C MET A 137 -24.73 13.48 5.76
N ALA A 138 -24.35 12.78 4.69
CA ALA A 138 -23.64 13.36 3.55
C ALA A 138 -24.51 14.36 2.78
N ILE A 139 -25.78 14.05 2.55
CA ILE A 139 -26.74 14.97 1.90
C ILE A 139 -26.90 16.24 2.74
N ALA A 140 -27.13 16.10 4.04
CA ALA A 140 -27.28 17.25 4.94
C ALA A 140 -26.01 18.12 4.96
N HIS A 141 -24.83 17.50 4.99
CA HIS A 141 -23.56 18.22 4.90
C HIS A 141 -23.43 19.02 3.59
N ASN A 142 -23.77 18.40 2.46
CA ASN A 142 -23.70 19.03 1.14
C ASN A 142 -24.68 20.20 1.02
N LEU A 143 -25.93 20.03 1.50
CA LEU A 143 -26.91 21.12 1.55
C LEU A 143 -26.40 22.32 2.36
N ARG A 144 -25.81 22.06 3.54
CA ARG A 144 -25.20 23.12 4.35
C ARG A 144 -24.08 23.85 3.62
N LYS A 145 -23.22 23.14 2.88
CA LYS A 145 -22.19 23.77 2.04
C LYS A 145 -22.77 24.62 0.92
N ILE A 146 -23.80 24.13 0.22
CA ILE A 146 -24.47 24.87 -0.86
C ILE A 146 -25.04 26.19 -0.34
N VAL A 147 -25.76 26.16 0.78
CA VAL A 147 -26.33 27.36 1.40
C VAL A 147 -25.22 28.35 1.79
N THR A 148 -24.18 27.87 2.46
CA THR A 148 -23.05 28.71 2.88
C THR A 148 -22.31 29.37 1.70
N ASN A 149 -22.17 28.65 0.58
CA ASN A 149 -21.52 29.20 -0.61
C ASN A 149 -22.42 30.20 -1.33
N ARG A 150 -23.74 29.97 -1.38
CA ARG A 150 -24.70 30.90 -1.98
C ARG A 150 -24.78 32.22 -1.22
N THR A 151 -24.77 32.18 0.12
CA THR A 151 -24.77 33.40 0.93
C THR A 151 -23.48 34.20 0.81
N LYS A 152 -22.33 33.55 0.61
CA LYS A 152 -21.05 34.22 0.31
C LYS A 152 -20.97 34.88 -1.06
N LEU A 153 -21.78 34.42 -2.03
CA LEU A 153 -21.84 35.00 -3.38
C LEU A 153 -22.84 36.17 -3.47
N ALA A 154 -23.73 36.31 -2.49
CA ALA A 154 -24.73 37.37 -2.41
C ALA A 154 -24.27 38.59 -1.60
N LEU A 155 -23.04 38.56 -1.08
CA LEU A 155 -22.32 39.64 -0.40
C LEU A 155 -21.12 40.02 -1.27
#